data_AF-A0A1U7P0K1-F1
#
_entry.id   AF-A0A1U7P0K1-F1
#
_cell.length_a   1.000
_cell.length_b   1.000
_cell.length_c   1.000
_cell.angle_alpha   90.00
_cell.angle_beta   90.00
_cell.angle_gamma   90.00
#
_symmetry.space_group_name_H-M   'P 1'
#
loop_
_entity.id
_entity.type
_entity.pdbx_description
1 polymer ?
#
loop_
_entity_poly.entity_id
_entity_poly.type
_entity_poly.pdbx_seq_one_letter_code
_entity_poly.pdbx_strand_id
1 'polypeptide(L)'
;MLLLSSDGGRETWGSPTALNTLRRAYRAALPHFRHDGRVYTLGISMGGLPATLTAYRRTLGFPINAVALVAGRVNLNNAVRTSKSRGRSVAAAFAGASTRGHDPVNDFSGFVGTKTPLLVVSSSQDQAVSGVKNGLLLATLARRVGAKTKVIGVMGPHLNPSVRERGYRAADRVVLQDASLIQRFRQQKIDEYESQALLRRGCHFKEHPDPGPTVHHLYRSPARYPADLDHAPAGAEFQ
;
A
#
# COMPACT_ATOMS: atom_id res chain seq x y z
N MET A 1 -0.94 14.76 -10.84
CA MET A 1 -1.68 13.58 -10.38
C MET A 1 -1.10 13.08 -9.06
N LEU A 2 -1.94 12.67 -8.12
CA LEU A 2 -1.50 12.01 -6.88
C LEU A 2 -2.12 10.60 -6.76
N LEU A 3 -1.28 9.59 -6.52
CA LEU A 3 -1.70 8.23 -6.21
C LEU A 3 -1.63 7.99 -4.70
N LEU A 4 -2.77 7.75 -4.07
CA LEU A 4 -2.80 7.31 -2.67
C LEU A 4 -2.77 5.79 -2.60
N SER A 5 -1.61 5.24 -2.26
CA SER A 5 -1.48 3.85 -1.82
C SER A 5 -1.96 3.76 -0.37
N SER A 6 -3.09 3.12 -0.14
CA SER A 6 -3.77 3.16 1.16
C SER A 6 -3.47 1.96 2.05
N ASP A 7 -2.19 1.58 2.16
CA ASP A 7 -1.75 0.62 3.18
C ASP A 7 -1.41 1.41 4.46
N GLY A 8 -2.44 2.04 5.07
CA GLY A 8 -2.29 3.02 6.15
C GLY A 8 -1.82 2.48 7.51
N GLY A 9 -1.04 1.38 7.52
CA GLY A 9 -0.55 0.70 8.72
C GLY A 9 -1.16 -0.68 8.99
N ARG A 10 -0.63 -1.34 10.02
CA ARG A 10 -1.14 -2.62 10.54
C ARG A 10 -2.60 -2.38 10.99
N GLU A 11 -3.54 -3.08 10.37
CA GLU A 11 -4.98 -3.11 10.73
C GLU A 11 -5.82 -1.89 10.34
N THR A 12 -5.65 -1.35 9.13
CA THR A 12 -6.42 -0.16 8.72
C THR A 12 -7.91 -0.40 8.50
N TRP A 13 -8.34 -1.58 8.02
CA TRP A 13 -9.72 -2.04 7.81
C TRP A 13 -10.75 -0.99 7.31
N GLY A 14 -10.31 0.11 6.68
CA GLY A 14 -11.17 1.25 6.37
C GLY A 14 -11.74 1.99 7.58
N SER A 15 -11.14 1.85 8.77
CA SER A 15 -11.63 2.46 10.00
C SER A 15 -11.58 4.00 9.97
N PRO A 16 -12.35 4.70 10.82
CA PRO A 16 -12.31 6.16 10.89
C PRO A 16 -10.88 6.71 11.08
N THR A 17 -10.09 6.08 11.94
CA THR A 17 -8.69 6.46 12.17
C THR A 17 -7.85 6.30 10.91
N ALA A 18 -7.97 5.18 10.19
CA ALA A 18 -7.24 4.97 8.94
C ALA A 18 -7.60 6.00 7.86
N LEU A 19 -8.89 6.29 7.69
CA LEU A 19 -9.37 7.29 6.73
C LEU A 19 -8.89 8.71 7.10
N ASN A 20 -8.85 9.03 8.40
CA ASN A 20 -8.29 10.30 8.89
C ASN A 20 -6.78 10.39 8.66
N THR A 21 -6.04 9.31 8.89
CA THR A 21 -4.60 9.24 8.58
C THR A 21 -4.34 9.46 7.10
N LEU A 22 -5.11 8.82 6.22
CA LEU A 22 -5.01 9.02 4.77
C LEU A 22 -5.28 10.47 4.38
N ARG A 23 -6.31 11.10 4.95
CA ARG A 23 -6.62 12.52 4.71
C ARG A 23 -5.49 13.45 5.18
N ARG A 24 -4.86 13.18 6.33
CA ARG A 24 -3.70 13.95 6.81
C ARG A 24 -2.50 13.77 5.90
N ALA A 25 -2.20 12.53 5.51
CA ALA A 25 -1.10 12.22 4.59
C ALA A 25 -1.29 12.91 3.23
N TYR A 26 -2.51 12.88 2.70
CA TYR A 26 -2.87 13.62 1.49
C TYR A 26 -2.55 15.12 1.62
N ARG A 27 -3.05 15.76 2.67
CA ARG A 27 -2.83 17.20 2.91
C ARG A 27 -1.37 17.55 3.10
N ALA A 28 -0.62 16.71 3.82
CA ALA A 28 0.81 16.90 4.01
C ALA A 28 1.58 16.74 2.70
N ALA A 29 1.16 15.86 1.80
CA ALA A 29 1.82 15.66 0.51
C ALA A 29 1.56 16.81 -0.47
N LEU A 30 0.38 17.45 -0.43
CA LEU A 30 -0.06 18.45 -1.41
C LEU A 30 0.99 19.54 -1.73
N PRO A 31 1.63 20.21 -0.75
CA PRO A 31 2.61 21.26 -1.03
C PRO A 31 3.90 20.75 -1.70
N HIS A 32 4.18 19.45 -1.61
CA HIS A 32 5.44 18.87 -2.05
C HIS A 32 5.38 18.27 -3.47
N PHE A 33 4.20 18.17 -4.07
CA PHE A 33 4.03 17.56 -5.39
C PHE A 33 3.27 18.48 -6.34
N ARG A 34 3.84 18.73 -7.52
CA ARG A 34 3.10 19.37 -8.61
C ARG A 34 1.99 18.42 -9.08
N HIS A 35 0.75 18.87 -9.05
CA HIS A 35 -0.40 18.09 -9.47
C HIS A 35 -1.36 18.88 -10.35
N ASP A 36 -2.04 18.17 -11.25
CA ASP A 36 -3.12 18.62 -12.13
C ASP A 36 -4.50 18.61 -11.43
N GLY A 37 -4.53 18.36 -10.12
CA GLY A 37 -5.75 18.29 -9.31
C GLY A 37 -6.46 16.94 -9.37
N ARG A 38 -6.00 16.01 -10.22
CA ARG A 38 -6.55 14.66 -10.30
C ARG A 38 -5.98 13.76 -9.23
N VAL A 39 -6.86 13.02 -8.55
CA VAL A 39 -6.51 12.12 -7.46
C VAL A 39 -7.06 10.73 -7.74
N TYR A 40 -6.19 9.73 -7.57
CA TYR A 40 -6.51 8.32 -7.76
C TYR A 40 -6.14 7.56 -6.50
N THR A 41 -6.89 6.51 -6.19
CA THR A 41 -6.62 5.65 -5.02
C THR A 41 -6.29 4.24 -5.49
N LEU A 42 -5.23 3.67 -4.94
CA LEU A 42 -4.83 2.27 -5.16
C LEU A 42 -4.92 1.51 -3.85
N GLY A 43 -5.67 0.41 -3.87
CA GLY A 43 -5.79 -0.50 -2.74
C GLY A 43 -5.28 -1.89 -3.10
N ILE A 44 -4.29 -2.38 -2.36
CA ILE A 44 -3.78 -3.74 -2.49
C ILE A 44 -4.21 -4.53 -1.25
N SER A 45 -4.73 -5.74 -1.43
CA SER A 45 -5.15 -6.60 -0.30
C SER A 45 -6.07 -5.84 0.68
N MET A 46 -5.75 -5.80 1.98
CA MET A 46 -6.49 -5.05 3.00
C MET A 46 -6.63 -3.56 2.68
N GLY A 47 -5.66 -2.96 1.98
CA GLY A 47 -5.71 -1.57 1.53
C GLY A 47 -6.85 -1.27 0.56
N GLY A 48 -7.53 -2.28 0.01
CA GLY A 48 -8.75 -2.09 -0.80
C GLY A 48 -9.83 -1.28 -0.08
N LEU A 49 -10.04 -1.53 1.22
CA LEU A 49 -11.06 -0.84 2.01
C LEU A 49 -10.82 0.67 2.08
N PRO A 50 -9.69 1.16 2.63
CA PRO A 50 -9.45 2.60 2.71
C PRO A 50 -9.36 3.27 1.33
N ALA A 51 -8.85 2.60 0.28
CA ALA A 51 -8.84 3.16 -1.08
C ALA A 51 -10.27 3.40 -1.58
N THR A 52 -11.12 2.36 -1.55
CA THR A 52 -12.50 2.47 -2.03
C THR A 52 -13.31 3.44 -1.18
N LEU A 53 -13.20 3.39 0.14
CA LEU A 53 -13.94 4.29 1.04
C LEU A 53 -13.54 5.75 0.85
N THR A 54 -12.26 6.03 0.56
CA THR A 54 -11.81 7.41 0.25
C THR A 54 -12.57 7.97 -0.95
N ALA A 55 -12.77 7.17 -2.00
CA ALA A 55 -13.55 7.56 -3.16
C ALA A 55 -15.06 7.61 -2.88
N TYR A 56 -15.61 6.54 -2.34
CA TYR A 56 -17.05 6.34 -2.23
C TYR A 56 -17.70 7.26 -1.20
N ARG A 57 -16.97 7.63 -0.15
CA ARG A 57 -17.40 8.59 0.86
C ARG A 57 -16.93 10.01 0.59
N ARG A 58 -16.10 10.22 -0.44
CA ARG A 58 -15.39 11.48 -0.69
C ARG A 58 -14.66 11.98 0.56
N THR A 59 -13.89 11.11 1.20
CA THR A 59 -13.18 11.41 2.47
C THR A 59 -12.28 12.65 2.36
N LEU A 60 -11.76 12.96 1.17
CA LEU A 60 -10.93 14.15 0.91
C LEU A 60 -11.74 15.43 0.67
N GLY A 61 -13.08 15.37 0.63
CA GLY A 61 -13.97 16.51 0.39
C GLY A 61 -14.29 16.77 -1.08
N PHE A 62 -13.72 16.01 -2.00
CA PHE A 62 -13.93 16.14 -3.45
C PHE A 62 -13.97 14.75 -4.13
N PRO A 63 -14.47 14.65 -5.37
CA PRO A 63 -14.53 13.39 -6.10
C PRO A 63 -13.15 12.80 -6.43
N ILE A 64 -12.96 11.51 -6.19
CA ILE A 64 -11.78 10.75 -6.67
C ILE A 64 -12.01 10.32 -8.12
N ASN A 65 -10.97 10.44 -8.95
CA ASN A 65 -11.06 10.24 -10.40
C ASN A 65 -11.14 8.76 -10.79
N ALA A 66 -10.42 7.88 -10.10
CA ALA A 66 -10.61 6.44 -10.21
C ALA A 66 -10.06 5.68 -8.99
N VAL A 67 -10.54 4.46 -8.81
CA VAL A 67 -10.04 3.48 -7.85
C VAL A 67 -9.43 2.31 -8.60
N ALA A 68 -8.22 1.90 -8.23
CA ALA A 68 -7.62 0.64 -8.66
C ALA A 68 -7.51 -0.32 -7.46
N LEU A 69 -7.96 -1.56 -7.66
CA LEU A 69 -7.90 -2.62 -6.65
C LEU A 69 -7.05 -3.78 -7.17
N VAL A 70 -6.08 -4.22 -6.38
CA VAL A 70 -5.24 -5.39 -6.69
C VAL A 70 -5.39 -6.41 -5.57
N ALA A 71 -6.08 -7.51 -5.87
CA ALA A 71 -6.52 -8.46 -4.87
C ALA A 71 -7.20 -7.77 -3.67
N GLY A 72 -7.94 -6.69 -3.96
CA GLY A 72 -8.43 -5.75 -2.96
C GLY A 72 -9.57 -6.33 -2.13
N ARG A 73 -9.42 -6.26 -0.81
CA ARG A 73 -10.46 -6.58 0.16
C ARG A 73 -11.35 -5.37 0.32
N VAL A 74 -12.65 -5.54 0.10
CA VAL A 74 -13.65 -4.45 0.09
C VAL A 74 -14.99 -4.86 0.69
N ASN A 75 -15.09 -6.11 1.16
CA ASN A 75 -16.26 -6.64 1.86
C ASN A 75 -15.85 -6.93 3.32
N LEU A 76 -16.23 -6.01 4.21
CA LEU A 76 -15.83 -6.02 5.61
C LEU A 76 -16.57 -7.12 6.38
N ASN A 77 -17.87 -7.30 6.11
CA ASN A 77 -18.68 -8.40 6.65
C ASN A 77 -18.07 -9.76 6.28
N ASN A 78 -17.65 -9.93 5.02
CA ASN A 78 -16.91 -11.13 4.61
C ASN A 78 -15.57 -11.25 5.34
N ALA A 79 -14.87 -10.15 5.64
CA ALA A 79 -13.62 -10.19 6.40
C ALA A 79 -13.80 -10.81 7.77
N VAL A 80 -14.74 -10.28 8.54
CA VAL A 80 -15.03 -10.71 9.89
C VAL A 80 -15.43 -12.19 9.92
N ARG A 81 -16.20 -12.66 8.94
CA ARG A 81 -16.67 -14.06 8.89
C ARG A 81 -15.61 -15.07 8.47
N THR A 82 -14.52 -14.64 7.84
CA THR A 82 -13.50 -15.59 7.34
C THR A 82 -12.59 -16.17 8.42
N SER A 83 -12.40 -15.50 9.57
CA SER A 83 -11.72 -16.08 10.73
C SER A 83 -11.94 -15.27 11.99
N LYS A 84 -11.88 -15.92 13.18
CA LYS A 84 -11.92 -15.25 14.49
C LYS A 84 -10.82 -14.18 14.61
N SER A 85 -9.63 -14.46 14.10
CA SER A 85 -8.50 -13.51 14.12
C SER A 85 -8.81 -12.23 13.32
N ARG A 86 -9.38 -12.36 12.11
CA ARG A 86 -9.82 -11.20 11.32
C ARG A 86 -10.95 -10.43 12.00
N GLY A 87 -11.91 -11.12 12.62
CA GLY A 87 -12.95 -10.47 13.41
C GLY A 87 -12.38 -9.59 14.53
N ARG A 88 -11.40 -10.12 15.29
CA ARG A 88 -10.70 -9.34 16.34
C ARG A 88 -9.93 -8.15 15.77
N SER A 89 -9.20 -8.34 14.66
CA SER A 89 -8.45 -7.29 13.98
C SER A 89 -9.36 -6.15 13.48
N VAL A 90 -10.53 -6.48 12.93
CA VAL A 90 -11.53 -5.46 12.54
C VAL A 90 -12.10 -4.75 13.76
N ALA A 91 -12.45 -5.49 14.82
CA ALA A 91 -12.99 -4.90 16.04
C ALA A 91 -11.97 -3.94 16.69
N ALA A 92 -10.70 -4.31 16.73
CA ALA A 92 -9.61 -3.47 17.23
C ALA A 92 -9.46 -2.19 16.39
N ALA A 93 -9.46 -2.31 15.06
CA ALA A 93 -9.34 -1.17 14.15
C ALA A 93 -10.48 -0.15 14.27
N PHE A 94 -11.68 -0.62 14.61
CA PHE A 94 -12.85 0.24 14.80
C PHE A 94 -13.00 0.75 16.24
N ALA A 95 -12.33 0.15 17.21
CA ALA A 95 -12.36 0.55 18.63
C ALA A 95 -13.80 0.79 19.16
N GLY A 96 -14.72 -0.13 18.82
CA GLY A 96 -16.14 -0.03 19.20
C GLY A 96 -17.00 0.88 18.31
N ALA A 97 -16.41 1.60 17.35
CA ALA A 97 -17.17 2.33 16.34
C ALA A 97 -17.96 1.40 15.42
N SER A 98 -19.06 1.92 14.88
CA SER A 98 -19.88 1.18 13.92
C SER A 98 -19.13 0.91 12.62
N THR A 99 -19.29 -0.31 12.09
CA THR A 99 -18.81 -0.71 10.76
C THR A 99 -19.78 -0.33 9.64
N ARG A 100 -20.98 0.17 9.98
CA ARG A 100 -21.98 0.65 9.01
C ARG A 100 -21.44 1.85 8.24
N GLY A 101 -21.57 1.83 6.91
CA GLY A 101 -20.99 2.83 6.02
C GLY A 101 -19.49 2.67 5.81
N HIS A 102 -18.91 1.54 6.22
CA HIS A 102 -17.51 1.18 6.01
C HIS A 102 -17.34 -0.13 5.21
N ASP A 103 -18.43 -0.70 4.69
CA ASP A 103 -18.40 -1.88 3.84
C ASP A 103 -18.83 -1.51 2.40
N PRO A 104 -17.88 -1.26 1.48
CA PRO A 104 -18.18 -0.92 0.09
C PRO A 104 -19.14 -1.87 -0.65
N VAL A 105 -19.22 -3.13 -0.23
CA VAL A 105 -20.12 -4.12 -0.85
C VAL A 105 -21.49 -4.06 -0.19
N ASN A 106 -21.56 -4.15 1.13
CA ASN A 106 -22.83 -4.27 1.83
C ASN A 106 -23.56 -2.93 2.03
N ASP A 107 -22.82 -1.82 2.07
CA ASP A 107 -23.36 -0.46 2.19
C ASP A 107 -23.42 0.27 0.83
N PHE A 108 -23.25 -0.46 -0.28
CA PHE A 108 -22.99 0.11 -1.61
C PHE A 108 -23.96 1.25 -1.99
N SER A 109 -25.27 1.06 -1.79
CA SER A 109 -26.30 2.04 -2.15
C SER A 109 -26.24 3.33 -1.34
N GLY A 110 -25.58 3.33 -0.17
CA GLY A 110 -25.45 4.50 0.69
C GLY A 110 -24.29 5.44 0.31
N PHE A 111 -23.44 5.05 -0.64
CA PHE A 111 -22.27 5.84 -1.01
C PHE A 111 -22.55 6.84 -2.14
N VAL A 112 -22.02 8.05 -1.99
CA VAL A 112 -22.15 9.14 -2.98
C VAL A 112 -21.17 9.00 -4.16
N GLY A 113 -20.09 8.25 -3.98
CA GLY A 113 -19.05 8.02 -5.00
C GLY A 113 -19.17 6.70 -5.75
N THR A 114 -20.34 6.05 -5.76
CA THR A 114 -20.54 4.72 -6.40
C THR A 114 -20.25 4.71 -7.91
N LYS A 115 -20.37 5.86 -8.58
CA LYS A 115 -20.05 6.03 -10.00
C LYS A 115 -18.55 6.26 -10.29
N THR A 116 -17.69 6.32 -9.27
CA THR A 116 -16.25 6.48 -9.48
C THR A 116 -15.72 5.31 -10.32
N PRO A 117 -14.96 5.57 -11.42
CA PRO A 117 -14.36 4.54 -12.23
C PRO A 117 -13.53 3.54 -11.41
N LEU A 118 -13.67 2.25 -11.73
CA LEU A 118 -13.11 1.16 -10.94
C LEU A 118 -12.36 0.16 -11.80
N LEU A 119 -11.07 -0.01 -11.52
CA LEU A 119 -10.24 -1.10 -12.03
C LEU A 119 -10.09 -2.17 -10.95
N VAL A 120 -10.30 -3.44 -11.31
CA VAL A 120 -10.10 -4.58 -10.42
C VAL A 120 -9.17 -5.59 -11.06
N VAL A 121 -8.07 -5.90 -10.38
CA VAL A 121 -7.15 -7.00 -10.70
C VAL A 121 -7.37 -8.11 -9.67
N SER A 122 -7.74 -9.30 -10.13
CA SER A 122 -8.09 -10.42 -9.25
C SER A 122 -7.53 -11.73 -9.81
N SER A 123 -7.08 -12.61 -8.92
CA SER A 123 -6.81 -14.01 -9.28
C SER A 123 -7.92 -14.94 -8.82
N SER A 124 -8.22 -15.96 -9.62
CA SER A 124 -9.08 -17.08 -9.22
C SER A 124 -8.37 -18.05 -8.26
N GLN A 125 -7.03 -18.01 -8.20
CA GLN A 125 -6.21 -18.85 -7.31
C GLN A 125 -5.89 -18.15 -5.98
N ASP A 126 -6.44 -16.97 -5.75
CA ASP A 126 -6.26 -16.21 -4.52
C ASP A 126 -7.11 -16.77 -3.38
N GLN A 127 -6.45 -17.47 -2.46
CA GLN A 127 -7.08 -18.03 -1.26
C GLN A 127 -7.17 -17.03 -0.10
N ALA A 128 -6.45 -15.90 -0.16
CA ALA A 128 -6.44 -14.93 0.93
C ALA A 128 -7.59 -13.92 0.81
N VAL A 129 -7.87 -13.47 -0.43
CA VAL A 129 -8.95 -12.55 -0.77
C VAL A 129 -9.74 -13.11 -1.95
N SER A 130 -10.90 -13.70 -1.64
CA SER A 130 -11.82 -14.18 -2.66
C SER A 130 -12.34 -13.02 -3.51
N GLY A 131 -11.90 -12.97 -4.78
CA GLY A 131 -12.30 -11.93 -5.73
C GLY A 131 -13.82 -11.85 -5.91
N VAL A 132 -14.49 -13.00 -6.02
CA VAL A 132 -15.96 -13.11 -6.19
C VAL A 132 -16.75 -12.58 -4.99
N LYS A 133 -16.13 -12.50 -3.80
CA LYS A 133 -16.76 -11.91 -2.59
C LYS A 133 -16.31 -10.47 -2.33
N ASN A 134 -15.33 -9.97 -3.08
CA ASN A 134 -14.68 -8.67 -2.87
C ASN A 134 -14.68 -7.85 -4.17
N GLY A 135 -13.52 -7.63 -4.79
CA GLY A 135 -13.36 -6.71 -5.92
C GLY A 135 -14.28 -7.00 -7.11
N LEU A 136 -14.49 -8.27 -7.47
CA LEU A 136 -15.36 -8.63 -8.60
C LEU A 136 -16.84 -8.36 -8.31
N LEU A 137 -17.26 -8.59 -7.07
CA LEU A 137 -18.60 -8.26 -6.61
C LEU A 137 -18.81 -6.74 -6.61
N LEU A 138 -17.84 -5.98 -6.09
CA LEU A 138 -17.89 -4.52 -6.11
C LEU A 138 -17.95 -3.97 -7.55
N ALA A 139 -17.16 -4.51 -8.47
CA ALA A 139 -17.22 -4.13 -9.88
C ALA A 139 -18.60 -4.41 -10.50
N THR A 140 -19.24 -5.51 -10.12
CA THR A 140 -20.60 -5.83 -10.56
C THR A 140 -21.61 -4.80 -10.04
N LEU A 141 -21.53 -4.43 -8.76
CA LEU A 141 -22.38 -3.41 -8.15
C LEU A 141 -22.16 -2.03 -8.81
N ALA A 142 -20.91 -1.61 -8.98
CA ALA A 142 -20.53 -0.36 -9.62
C ALA A 142 -21.05 -0.26 -11.07
N ARG A 143 -20.93 -1.35 -11.84
CA ARG A 143 -21.44 -1.39 -13.23
C ARG A 143 -22.95 -1.21 -13.29
N ARG A 144 -23.71 -1.80 -12.36
CA ARG A 144 -25.18 -1.69 -12.33
C ARG A 144 -25.67 -0.24 -12.16
N VAL A 145 -24.90 0.61 -11.50
CA VAL A 145 -25.22 2.03 -11.34
C VAL A 145 -24.54 2.94 -12.38
N GLY A 146 -23.96 2.36 -13.43
CA GLY A 146 -23.37 3.09 -14.56
C GLY A 146 -21.93 3.55 -14.35
N ALA A 147 -21.20 3.01 -13.36
CA ALA A 147 -19.77 3.28 -13.23
C ALA A 147 -18.98 2.61 -14.37
N LYS A 148 -17.92 3.26 -14.85
CA LYS A 148 -16.95 2.63 -15.75
C LYS A 148 -16.14 1.61 -14.96
N THR A 149 -16.22 0.33 -15.34
CA THR A 149 -15.47 -0.75 -14.67
C THR A 149 -14.57 -1.49 -15.62
N LYS A 150 -13.33 -1.80 -15.20
CA LYS A 150 -12.44 -2.74 -15.90
C LYS A 150 -12.03 -3.85 -14.94
N VAL A 151 -12.14 -5.10 -15.38
CA VAL A 151 -11.67 -6.26 -14.62
C VAL A 151 -10.52 -6.92 -15.38
N ILE A 152 -9.45 -7.25 -14.68
CA ILE A 152 -8.29 -7.98 -15.19
C ILE A 152 -8.15 -9.25 -14.35
N GLY A 153 -8.37 -10.39 -15.00
CA GLY A 153 -8.07 -11.70 -14.42
C GLY A 153 -6.58 -11.99 -14.53
N VAL A 154 -6.00 -12.51 -13.45
CA VAL A 154 -4.60 -12.95 -13.41
C VAL A 154 -4.49 -14.33 -12.76
N MET A 155 -3.39 -15.04 -13.00
CA MET A 155 -3.12 -16.34 -12.36
C MET A 155 -2.09 -16.19 -11.24
N GLY A 156 -2.17 -17.08 -10.25
CA GLY A 156 -1.28 -17.21 -9.12
C GLY A 156 -1.87 -16.78 -7.77
N PRO A 157 -1.17 -17.07 -6.65
CA PRO A 157 -1.66 -16.75 -5.32
C PRO A 157 -1.68 -15.23 -5.06
N HIS A 158 -2.43 -14.82 -4.03
CA HIS A 158 -2.79 -13.45 -3.63
C HIS A 158 -1.86 -12.32 -4.08
N LEU A 159 -0.59 -12.35 -3.68
CA LEU A 159 0.39 -11.29 -3.94
C LEU A 159 1.71 -11.85 -4.49
N ASN A 160 1.64 -12.83 -5.38
CA ASN A 160 2.85 -13.23 -6.10
C ASN A 160 3.40 -12.06 -6.95
N PRO A 161 4.68 -12.10 -7.36
CA PRO A 161 5.28 -11.04 -8.18
C PRO A 161 4.44 -10.67 -9.41
N SER A 162 3.86 -11.65 -10.10
CA SER A 162 3.06 -11.44 -11.32
C SER A 162 1.73 -10.72 -11.09
N VAL A 163 1.05 -10.94 -9.95
CA VAL A 163 -0.19 -10.24 -9.57
C VAL A 163 0.14 -8.80 -9.19
N ARG A 164 1.20 -8.58 -8.40
CA ARG A 164 1.65 -7.23 -8.02
C ARG A 164 2.07 -6.42 -9.23
N GLU A 165 2.92 -6.97 -10.08
CA GLU A 165 3.43 -6.29 -11.27
C GLU A 165 2.30 -5.94 -12.25
N ARG A 166 1.37 -6.87 -12.53
CA ARG A 166 0.21 -6.56 -13.38
C ARG A 166 -0.73 -5.56 -12.73
N GLY A 167 -0.88 -5.61 -11.41
CA GLY A 167 -1.60 -4.62 -10.63
C GLY A 167 -1.04 -3.21 -10.82
N TYR A 168 0.27 -3.05 -10.64
CA TYR A 168 0.96 -1.78 -10.86
C TYR A 168 0.89 -1.36 -12.33
N ARG A 169 1.19 -2.23 -13.30
CA ARG A 169 1.09 -1.91 -14.73
C ARG A 169 -0.34 -1.56 -15.16
N ALA A 170 -1.36 -2.14 -14.55
CA ALA A 170 -2.75 -1.82 -14.84
C ALA A 170 -3.19 -0.50 -14.21
N ALA A 171 -2.77 -0.22 -12.97
CA ALA A 171 -2.91 1.09 -12.36
C ALA A 171 -2.19 2.15 -13.20
N ASP A 172 -0.97 1.87 -13.64
CA ASP A 172 -0.22 2.67 -14.59
C ASP A 172 -1.01 2.85 -15.88
N ARG A 173 -1.64 1.81 -16.45
CA ARG A 173 -2.45 1.96 -17.68
C ARG A 173 -3.71 2.81 -17.51
N VAL A 174 -4.40 2.69 -16.37
CA VAL A 174 -5.55 3.57 -16.04
C VAL A 174 -5.10 5.01 -15.87
N VAL A 175 -3.88 5.22 -15.39
CA VAL A 175 -3.24 6.52 -15.30
C VAL A 175 -2.69 7.02 -16.65
N LEU A 176 -2.12 6.13 -17.47
CA LEU A 176 -1.38 6.45 -18.70
C LEU A 176 -2.29 6.73 -19.89
N GLN A 177 -3.59 6.40 -19.80
CA GLN A 177 -4.59 6.92 -20.74
C GLN A 177 -4.79 8.44 -20.62
N ASP A 178 -4.07 9.13 -19.72
CA ASP A 178 -4.10 10.59 -19.52
C ASP A 178 -2.69 11.22 -19.29
N ALA A 179 -1.68 10.71 -20.02
CA ALA A 179 -0.38 11.31 -20.37
C ALA A 179 0.79 11.41 -19.34
N SER A 180 1.90 10.78 -19.74
CA SER A 180 3.34 11.13 -19.58
C SER A 180 4.02 11.36 -18.21
N LEU A 181 3.32 11.39 -17.07
CA LEU A 181 3.95 11.70 -15.77
C LEU A 181 4.56 10.49 -15.02
N ILE A 182 4.11 9.26 -15.28
CA ILE A 182 4.49 8.08 -14.47
C ILE A 182 5.91 7.55 -14.74
N GLN A 183 6.48 7.81 -15.92
CA GLN A 183 7.88 7.45 -16.17
C GLN A 183 8.84 8.10 -15.17
N ARG A 184 8.52 9.31 -14.67
CA ARG A 184 9.36 10.02 -13.70
C ARG A 184 9.19 9.50 -12.26
N PHE A 185 8.01 9.00 -11.90
CA PHE A 185 7.74 8.42 -10.58
C PHE A 185 8.25 6.99 -10.42
N ARG A 186 8.30 6.22 -11.53
CA ARG A 186 8.92 4.89 -11.55
C ARG A 186 10.41 4.95 -11.25
N GLN A 187 11.12 5.95 -11.76
CA GLN A 187 12.55 6.12 -11.50
C GLN A 187 12.81 6.46 -10.03
N GLN A 188 12.07 7.43 -9.47
CA GLN A 188 12.30 7.91 -8.10
C GLN A 188 12.03 6.84 -7.01
N LYS A 189 11.06 5.94 -7.21
CA LYS A 189 10.78 4.85 -6.26
C LYS A 189 11.72 3.64 -6.41
N ILE A 190 12.27 3.40 -7.60
CA ILE A 190 13.29 2.37 -7.82
C ILE A 190 14.59 2.82 -7.15
N ASP A 191 15.00 4.07 -7.33
CA ASP A 191 16.23 4.61 -6.71
C ASP A 191 16.16 4.63 -5.17
N GLU A 192 14.96 4.87 -4.62
CA GLU A 192 14.71 4.85 -3.17
C GLU A 192 14.70 3.41 -2.59
N TYR A 193 14.20 2.43 -3.35
CA TYR A 193 14.24 1.01 -2.96
C TYR A 193 15.64 0.39 -3.13
N GLU A 194 16.41 0.79 -4.15
CA GLU A 194 17.79 0.37 -4.33
C GLU A 194 18.72 1.00 -3.28
N SER A 195 18.51 2.28 -2.94
CA SER A 195 19.21 2.92 -1.81
C SER A 195 18.94 2.20 -0.49
N GLN A 196 17.69 1.81 -0.21
CA GLN A 196 17.36 1.09 1.02
C GLN A 196 17.82 -0.38 1.03
N ALA A 197 17.94 -1.00 -0.15
CA ALA A 197 18.52 -2.35 -0.28
C ALA A 197 20.05 -2.36 -0.14
N LEU A 198 20.73 -1.31 -0.61
CA LEU A 198 22.18 -1.11 -0.45
C LEU A 198 22.56 -0.76 0.99
N LEU A 199 21.77 0.10 1.65
CA LEU A 199 21.96 0.46 3.07
C LEU A 199 21.77 -0.74 4.02
N ARG A 200 20.93 -1.72 3.66
CA ARG A 200 20.72 -2.96 4.43
C ARG A 200 21.77 -4.05 4.19
N ARG A 201 22.65 -3.88 3.19
CA ARG A 201 23.71 -4.85 2.88
C ARG A 201 25.09 -4.44 3.40
N GLY A 202 25.21 -3.32 4.13
CA GLY A 202 26.47 -2.91 4.74
C GLY A 202 27.61 -2.71 3.73
N CYS A 203 27.29 -2.42 2.45
CA CYS A 203 28.32 -2.08 1.47
C CYS A 203 28.60 -0.58 1.56
N HIS A 204 29.67 -0.21 2.26
CA HIS A 204 30.24 1.13 2.16
C HIS A 204 30.93 1.28 0.80
N PHE A 205 30.33 2.06 -0.09
CA PHE A 205 31.05 2.66 -1.21
C PHE A 205 31.76 3.92 -0.67
N LYS A 206 33.08 3.86 -0.50
CA LYS A 206 33.91 5.06 -0.34
C LYS A 206 34.36 5.49 -1.73
N GLU A 207 33.77 6.56 -2.25
CA GLU A 207 34.38 7.34 -3.31
C GLU A 207 35.11 8.52 -2.67
N HIS A 208 36.44 8.50 -2.75
CA HIS A 208 37.28 9.69 -2.64
C HIS A 208 37.60 10.19 -4.07
N PRO A 209 37.81 11.50 -4.25
CA PRO A 209 37.85 12.11 -5.58
C PRO A 209 39.24 11.99 -6.24
N ASP A 210 39.23 11.52 -7.51
CA ASP A 210 40.11 11.82 -8.67
C ASP A 210 41.66 11.69 -8.57
N PRO A 211 42.42 11.66 -9.70
CA PRO A 211 42.24 11.03 -11.01
C PRO A 211 43.45 10.12 -11.43
N GLY A 212 43.25 9.19 -12.37
CA GLY A 212 44.32 8.60 -13.20
C GLY A 212 45.12 7.40 -12.64
N PRO A 213 45.81 6.62 -13.51
CA PRO A 213 46.09 5.20 -13.26
C PRO A 213 47.54 4.92 -12.85
N THR A 214 47.78 4.04 -11.86
CA THR A 214 49.00 3.19 -11.82
C THR A 214 48.81 1.95 -10.93
N VAL A 215 49.49 0.89 -11.33
CA VAL A 215 49.51 -0.50 -10.85
C VAL A 215 50.37 -0.69 -9.58
N HIS A 216 50.01 -1.68 -8.73
CA HIS A 216 50.87 -2.75 -8.14
C HIS A 216 50.68 -3.09 -6.63
N HIS A 217 50.60 -4.42 -6.43
CA HIS A 217 51.02 -5.28 -5.31
C HIS A 217 50.23 -5.44 -3.99
N LEU A 218 49.87 -6.72 -3.77
CA LEU A 218 49.49 -7.44 -2.55
C LEU A 218 50.31 -7.09 -1.29
N TYR A 219 49.68 -7.17 -0.11
CA TYR A 219 50.14 -8.04 1.00
C TYR A 219 49.04 -8.28 2.04
N ARG A 220 49.07 -9.47 2.65
CA ARG A 220 48.13 -10.04 3.63
C ARG A 220 48.91 -10.29 4.94
N SER A 221 48.35 -9.98 6.11
CA SER A 221 48.46 -10.82 7.34
C SER A 221 47.74 -10.24 8.57
N PRO A 222 47.45 -11.07 9.61
CA PRO A 222 46.26 -10.92 10.45
C PRO A 222 46.51 -10.65 11.96
N ALA A 223 45.38 -10.36 12.63
CA ALA A 223 45.00 -10.64 14.03
C ALA A 223 45.66 -9.86 15.19
N ARG A 224 44.80 -9.44 16.15
CA ARG A 224 44.86 -9.82 17.59
C ARG A 224 43.63 -9.29 18.36
N TYR A 225 42.95 -10.21 19.05
CA TYR A 225 42.10 -9.93 20.22
C TYR A 225 43.00 -9.65 21.44
N PRO A 226 42.47 -8.97 22.47
CA PRO A 226 42.83 -9.32 23.85
C PRO A 226 41.60 -9.79 24.64
N ALA A 227 41.88 -10.77 25.50
CA ALA A 227 41.00 -11.33 26.51
C ALA A 227 41.11 -10.56 27.83
N ASP A 228 39.99 -10.52 28.55
CA ASP A 228 39.76 -10.56 30.01
C ASP A 228 40.59 -9.68 30.96
N LEU A 229 39.89 -8.96 31.86
CA LEU A 229 39.76 -9.41 33.27
C LEU A 229 38.85 -8.50 34.10
N ASP A 230 38.22 -9.16 35.07
CA ASP A 230 37.19 -8.75 36.04
C ASP A 230 37.55 -7.58 36.97
N HIS A 231 36.51 -6.85 37.41
CA HIS A 231 36.15 -6.73 38.84
C HIS A 231 34.84 -5.95 39.01
N ALA A 232 33.84 -6.61 39.59
CA ALA A 232 32.69 -5.98 40.23
C ALA A 232 33.06 -5.53 41.67
N PRO A 233 32.28 -4.62 42.26
CA PRO A 233 31.65 -4.99 43.52
C PRO A 233 30.15 -4.64 43.60
N ALA A 234 29.49 -5.36 44.50
CA ALA A 234 28.08 -5.27 44.85
C ALA A 234 27.79 -4.20 45.92
N GLY A 235 26.49 -3.83 46.04
CA GLY A 235 25.91 -3.02 47.13
C GLY A 235 24.81 -2.10 46.57
N ALA A 236 23.53 -2.51 46.53
CA ALA A 236 22.54 -2.50 47.61
C ALA A 236 22.01 -1.10 47.98
N GLU A 237 20.74 -0.86 47.58
CA GLU A 237 19.64 -0.20 48.32
C GLU A 237 19.78 1.29 48.73
N PHE A 238 18.74 2.13 48.86
CA PHE A 238 17.29 2.03 49.10
C PHE A 238 16.60 3.36 48.69
N GLN A 239 15.27 3.30 48.49
CA GLN A 239 14.23 4.38 48.36
C GLN A 239 13.94 4.99 47.00
#